data_AF-A0A5B9DRK4-F1
#
_entry.id   AF-A0A5B9DRK4-F1
#
_cell.length_a   1.000
_cell.length_b   1.000
_cell.length_c   1.000
_cell.angle_alpha   90.00
_cell.angle_beta   90.00
_cell.angle_gamma   90.00
#
_symmetry.space_group_name_H-M   'P 1'
#
loop_
_entity.id
_entity.type
_entity.pdbx_description
1 polymer ?
#
loop_
_entity_poly.entity_id
_entity_poly.type
_entity_poly.pdbx_seq_one_letter_code
_entity_poly.pdbx_strand_id
1 'polypeptide(L)'
;MSNSKPPVPTFRTDKEAEDFVENADLTQFDLSGGEPVRYEFKAKDANISMRVPQQLLEAVKARARQEHMPYQRYIRQVLEKAVAPRKNAS
;
A
#
# COMPACT_ATOMS: atom_id res chain seq x y z
N MET A 1 23.36 4.24 22.66
CA MET A 1 23.43 5.53 21.94
C MET A 1 22.07 5.75 21.32
N SER A 2 21.19 6.52 21.96
CA SER A 2 19.85 6.78 21.45
C SER A 2 19.94 7.77 20.30
N ASN A 3 19.95 7.29 19.06
CA ASN A 3 19.97 8.15 17.88
C ASN A 3 18.53 8.56 17.55
N SER A 4 17.94 9.46 18.35
CA SER A 4 16.58 9.94 18.11
C SER A 4 16.62 11.03 17.04
N LYS A 5 16.31 10.65 15.81
CA LYS A 5 16.08 11.60 14.72
C LYS A 5 14.92 12.54 15.09
N PRO A 6 14.94 13.83 14.68
CA PRO A 6 13.81 14.73 14.89
C PRO A 6 12.56 14.25 14.15
N PRO A 7 11.35 14.55 14.65
CA PRO A 7 10.12 14.25 13.95
C PRO A 7 10.01 15.07 12.65
N VAL A 8 9.22 14.56 11.71
CA VAL A 8 8.86 15.33 10.50
C VAL A 8 8.08 16.59 10.90
N PRO A 9 8.39 17.77 10.35
CA PRO A 9 7.67 19.01 10.64
C PRO A 9 6.19 18.94 10.29
N THR A 10 5.38 19.79 10.91
CA THR A 10 3.98 19.98 10.51
C THR A 10 3.89 21.08 9.47
N PHE A 11 3.17 20.80 8.37
CA PHE A 11 2.96 21.73 7.26
C PHE A 11 1.52 22.27 7.29
N ARG A 12 1.34 23.53 6.89
CA ARG A 12 0.03 24.18 6.83
C ARG A 12 -0.69 23.94 5.51
N THR A 13 0.07 23.62 4.46
CA THR A 13 -0.45 23.35 3.12
C THR A 13 0.21 22.13 2.50
N ASP A 14 -0.47 21.50 1.54
CA ASP A 14 0.09 20.39 0.77
C ASP A 14 1.35 20.82 0.00
N LYS A 15 1.35 22.05 -0.54
CA LYS A 15 2.51 22.60 -1.24
C LYS A 15 3.76 22.68 -0.35
N GLU A 16 3.61 23.11 0.90
CA GLU A 16 4.74 23.16 1.85
C GLU A 16 5.27 21.75 2.14
N ALA A 17 4.39 20.75 2.23
CA ALA A 17 4.79 19.36 2.42
C ALA A 17 5.51 18.79 1.19
N GLU A 18 5.01 19.10 -0.02
CA GLU A 18 5.65 18.73 -1.29
C GLU A 18 7.05 19.34 -1.41
N ASP A 19 7.15 20.66 -1.20
CA ASP A 19 8.42 21.40 -1.26
C ASP A 19 9.42 20.85 -0.23
N PHE A 20 8.97 20.44 0.96
CA PHE A 20 9.82 19.79 1.96
C PHE A 20 10.33 18.43 1.49
N VAL A 21 9.44 17.56 1.00
CA VAL A 21 9.81 16.21 0.54
C VAL A 21 10.79 16.27 -0.63
N GLU A 22 10.64 17.25 -1.51
CA GLU A 22 11.53 17.45 -2.67
C GLU A 22 12.95 17.85 -2.28
N ASN A 23 13.09 18.68 -1.23
CA ASN A 23 14.35 19.33 -0.91
C ASN A 23 15.06 18.77 0.33
N ALA A 24 14.35 18.09 1.23
CA ALA A 24 14.91 17.59 2.48
C ALA A 24 15.52 16.19 2.35
N ASP A 25 16.63 15.95 3.05
CA ASP A 25 17.15 14.60 3.27
C ASP A 25 16.28 13.88 4.33
N LEU A 26 15.29 13.11 3.86
CA LEU A 26 14.35 12.37 4.71
C LEU A 26 15.03 11.32 5.60
N THR A 27 16.27 10.91 5.29
CA THR A 27 17.00 9.98 6.15
C THR A 27 17.38 10.59 7.49
N GLN A 28 17.27 11.91 7.65
CA GLN A 28 17.57 12.61 8.89
C GLN A 28 16.39 12.68 9.86
N PHE A 29 15.18 12.26 9.44
CA PHE A 29 13.96 12.38 10.23
C PHE A 29 13.49 11.02 10.77
N ASP A 30 12.70 11.07 11.84
CA ASP A 30 11.99 9.91 12.38
C ASP A 30 10.75 9.61 11.52
N LEU A 31 10.83 8.50 10.77
CA LEU A 31 9.76 8.00 9.92
C LEU A 31 9.00 6.81 10.55
N SER A 32 9.23 6.52 11.83
CA SER A 32 8.61 5.38 12.52
C SER A 32 7.08 5.45 12.64
N GLY A 33 6.51 6.65 12.53
CA GLY A 33 5.05 6.86 12.46
C GLY A 33 4.45 6.65 11.06
N GLY A 34 5.26 6.34 10.05
CA GLY A 34 4.78 6.07 8.69
C GLY A 34 4.13 4.69 8.58
N GLU A 35 2.94 4.64 7.98
CA GLU A 35 2.29 3.38 7.60
C GLU A 35 2.88 2.86 6.28
N PRO A 36 3.34 1.60 6.19
CA PRO A 36 3.89 1.06 4.96
C PRO A 36 2.80 0.95 3.88
N VAL A 37 2.83 1.87 2.92
CA VAL A 37 1.95 1.82 1.74
C VAL A 37 2.63 1.00 0.64
N ARG A 38 2.01 -0.14 0.28
CA ARG A 38 2.45 -0.93 -0.88
C ARG A 38 1.90 -0.29 -2.16
N TYR A 39 2.69 0.57 -2.78
CA TYR A 39 2.44 1.06 -4.13
C TYR A 39 2.65 -0.08 -5.14
N GLU A 40 1.76 -0.19 -6.13
CA GLU A 40 1.82 -1.21 -7.16
C GLU A 40 2.91 -0.88 -8.19
N PHE A 41 4.18 -1.14 -7.86
CA PHE A 41 5.31 -0.83 -8.74
C PHE A 41 5.57 -1.89 -9.83
N LYS A 42 4.88 -3.04 -9.80
CA LYS A 42 5.08 -4.10 -10.82
C LYS A 42 4.23 -3.82 -12.05
N ALA A 43 4.86 -3.91 -13.23
CA ALA A 43 4.17 -3.80 -14.51
C ALA A 43 3.05 -4.84 -14.63
N LYS A 44 1.93 -4.45 -15.26
CA LYS A 44 0.79 -5.33 -15.54
C LYS A 44 1.08 -6.13 -16.83
N ASP A 45 2.03 -7.05 -16.77
CA ASP A 45 2.61 -7.75 -17.92
C ASP A 45 1.89 -9.06 -18.31
N ALA A 46 1.11 -9.65 -17.39
CA ALA A 46 0.33 -10.88 -17.61
C ALA A 46 -1.16 -10.72 -17.32
N ASN A 47 -1.99 -11.45 -18.07
CA ASN A 47 -3.46 -11.46 -17.94
C ASN A 47 -3.98 -12.79 -17.40
N ILE A 48 -5.01 -12.72 -16.54
CA ILE A 48 -5.80 -13.87 -16.08
C ILE A 48 -7.21 -13.71 -16.63
N SER A 49 -7.70 -14.70 -17.38
CA SER A 49 -9.09 -14.77 -17.86
C SER A 49 -9.77 -16.01 -17.26
N MET A 50 -10.88 -15.83 -16.56
CA MET A 50 -11.64 -16.93 -15.94
C MET A 50 -13.14 -16.64 -15.91
N ARG A 51 -13.96 -17.70 -15.85
CA ARG A 51 -15.39 -17.59 -15.55
C ARG A 51 -15.63 -17.78 -14.05
N VAL A 52 -16.51 -16.97 -13.48
CA VAL A 52 -16.93 -17.07 -12.08
C VAL A 52 -18.45 -16.91 -11.98
N PRO A 53 -19.10 -17.47 -10.95
CA PRO A 53 -20.50 -17.15 -10.66
C PRO A 53 -20.70 -15.65 -10.43
N GLN A 54 -21.82 -15.10 -10.89
CA GLN A 54 -22.15 -13.67 -10.71
C GLN A 54 -22.12 -13.26 -9.24
N GLN A 55 -22.65 -14.11 -8.35
CA GLN A 55 -22.66 -13.86 -6.91
C GLN A 55 -21.26 -13.68 -6.33
N LEU A 56 -20.28 -14.44 -6.82
CA LEU A 56 -18.89 -14.30 -6.38
C LEU A 56 -18.30 -12.96 -6.84
N LEU A 57 -18.53 -12.55 -8.09
CA LEU A 57 -18.07 -11.26 -8.59
C LEU A 57 -18.64 -10.10 -7.78
N GLU A 58 -19.92 -10.15 -7.42
CA GLU A 58 -20.55 -9.12 -6.61
C GLU A 58 -19.99 -9.08 -5.18
N ALA A 59 -19.76 -10.24 -4.55
CA ALA A 59 -19.10 -10.32 -3.25
C ALA A 59 -17.69 -9.72 -3.26
N VAL A 60 -16.90 -10.00 -4.30
CA VAL A 60 -15.56 -9.44 -4.50
C VAL A 60 -15.62 -7.91 -4.64
N LYS A 61 -16.54 -7.36 -5.45
CA LYS A 61 -16.74 -5.91 -5.58
C LYS A 61 -17.19 -5.25 -4.27
N ALA A 62 -18.05 -5.93 -3.50
CA ALA A 62 -18.50 -5.42 -2.21
C ALA A 62 -17.33 -5.34 -1.22
N ARG A 63 -16.48 -6.38 -1.17
CA ARG A 63 -15.31 -6.40 -0.28
C ARG A 63 -14.26 -5.36 -0.67
N ALA A 64 -14.01 -5.18 -1.97
CA ALA A 64 -13.10 -4.14 -2.46
C ALA A 64 -13.57 -2.72 -2.07
N ARG A 65 -14.88 -2.46 -2.11
CA ARG A 65 -15.47 -1.19 -1.63
C ARG A 65 -15.27 -0.97 -0.13
N GLN A 66 -15.42 -2.02 0.69
CA GLN A 66 -15.16 -1.95 2.13
C GLN A 66 -13.69 -1.60 2.43
N GLU A 67 -12.76 -2.11 1.60
CA GLU A 67 -11.32 -1.84 1.71
C GLU A 67 -10.89 -0.58 0.93
N HIS A 68 -11.84 0.26 0.48
CA HIS A 68 -11.61 1.51 -0.25
C HIS A 68 -10.66 1.35 -1.46
N MET A 69 -10.81 0.26 -2.21
CA MET A 69 -9.94 -0.04 -3.34
C MET A 69 -10.67 -0.50 -4.61
N PRO A 70 -10.09 -0.27 -5.81
CA PRO A 70 -10.61 -0.85 -7.04
C PRO A 70 -10.66 -2.37 -6.98
N TYR A 71 -11.73 -2.98 -7.49
CA TYR A 71 -11.92 -4.44 -7.36
C TYR A 71 -10.82 -5.29 -8.02
N GLN A 72 -10.19 -4.81 -9.10
CA GLN A 72 -9.05 -5.49 -9.73
C GLN A 72 -7.81 -5.49 -8.82
N ARG A 73 -7.56 -4.39 -8.11
CA ARG A 73 -6.49 -4.28 -7.11
C ARG A 73 -6.74 -5.24 -5.94
N TYR A 74 -7.99 -5.34 -5.51
CA TYR A 74 -8.41 -6.31 -4.49
C TYR A 74 -8.12 -7.75 -4.92
N ILE A 75 -8.53 -8.14 -6.13
CA ILE A 75 -8.27 -9.49 -6.67
C ILE A 75 -6.76 -9.78 -6.66
N ARG A 76 -5.94 -8.85 -7.13
CA ARG A 76 -4.48 -9.01 -7.12
C ARG A 76 -3.95 -9.21 -5.70
N GLN A 77 -4.35 -8.37 -4.75
CA GLN A 77 -3.88 -8.47 -3.36
C GLN A 77 -4.27 -9.81 -2.72
N VAL A 78 -5.46 -10.32 -3.01
CA VAL A 78 -5.89 -11.65 -2.56
C VAL A 78 -4.99 -12.75 -3.14
N LEU A 79 -4.70 -12.70 -4.44
CA LEU A 79 -3.81 -13.66 -5.10
C LEU A 79 -2.38 -13.59 -4.53
N GLU A 80 -1.84 -12.39 -4.34
CA GLU A 80 -0.52 -12.19 -3.73
C GLU A 80 -0.44 -12.75 -2.31
N LYS A 81 -1.47 -12.54 -1.49
CA LYS A 81 -1.56 -13.11 -0.13
C LYS A 81 -1.64 -14.64 -0.17
N ALA A 82 -2.37 -15.20 -1.14
CA ALA A 82 -2.56 -16.65 -1.25
C ALA A 82 -1.27 -17.39 -1.64
N VAL A 83 -0.39 -16.77 -2.43
CA VAL A 83 0.90 -17.35 -2.85
C VAL A 83 2.08 -16.97 -1.96
N ALA A 84 1.88 -16.04 -1.02
CA ALA A 84 2.94 -15.63 -0.10
C ALA A 84 3.41 -16.82 0.75
N PRO A 85 4.72 -16.94 1.03
CA PRO A 85 5.23 -17.99 1.89
C PRO A 85 4.55 -17.93 3.26
N ARG A 86 4.08 -19.08 3.76
CA ARG A 86 3.67 -19.17 5.16
C ARG A 86 4.91 -18.92 6.00
N LYS A 87 4.92 -17.84 6.78
CA LYS A 87 5.93 -17.66 7.83
C LYS A 87 5.71 -18.80 8.83
N ASN A 88 6.56 -19.81 8.77
CA ASN A 88 6.62 -20.82 9.81
C ASN A 88 7.00 -20.07 11.09
N ALA A 89 6.09 -20.07 12.07
CA ALA A 89 6.45 -19.71 13.43
C ALA A 89 7.47 -20.77 13.89
N SER A 90 8.73 -20.38 14.00
CA SER A 90 9.77 -21.08 14.76
C SER A 90 9.86 -20.46 16.14
#